data_AF-A0A1V4XD66-F1
#
_entry.id   AF-A0A1V4XD66-F1
#
_cell.length_a   1.000
_cell.length_b   1.000
_cell.length_c   1.000
_cell.angle_alpha   90.00
_cell.angle_beta   90.00
_cell.angle_gamma   90.00
#
_symmetry.space_group_name_H-M   'P 1'
#
loop_
_entity.id
_entity.type
_entity.pdbx_description
1 polymer ?
#
loop_
_entity_poly.entity_id
_entity_poly.type
_entity_poly.pdbx_seq_one_letter_code
_entity_poly.pdbx_strand_id
1 'polypeptide(L)'
;MMPEIIAGKGKVSIVERRLTRMEQFEGKVEVIPIPETLFPPGPLTFTIGVMKYAKDRALADDYVNYICSDEAQAIFEKAGFIPASSDKGRTLIEKLGVKDA
;
A
#
# COMPACT_ATOMS: atom_id res chain seq x y z
N MET A 1 2.09 16.05 10.33
CA MET A 1 2.76 14.72 10.23
C MET A 1 4.08 14.82 9.48
N MET A 2 4.23 14.44 8.21
CA MET A 2 5.56 14.41 7.55
C MET A 2 6.23 15.79 7.38
N PRO A 3 5.54 16.86 6.91
CA PRO A 3 6.17 18.18 6.77
C PRO A 3 6.67 18.77 8.09
N GLU A 4 6.00 18.47 9.22
CA GLU A 4 6.39 18.97 10.54
C GLU A 4 7.61 18.24 11.10
N ILE A 5 7.75 16.93 10.81
CA ILE A 5 8.96 16.17 11.15
C ILE A 5 10.14 16.73 10.35
N ILE A 6 9.96 16.93 9.04
CA ILE A 6 11.00 17.49 8.16
C ILE A 6 11.38 18.92 8.58
N ALA A 7 10.41 19.73 9.00
CA ALA A 7 10.65 21.08 9.52
C ALA A 7 11.22 21.12 10.95
N GLY A 8 11.49 19.97 11.58
CA GLY A 8 12.02 19.88 12.94
C GLY A 8 11.03 20.26 14.05
N LYS A 9 9.75 20.46 13.72
CA LYS A 9 8.69 20.83 14.66
C LYS A 9 8.15 19.61 15.43
N GLY A 10 8.12 18.45 14.78
CA GLY A 10 7.80 17.17 15.41
C GLY A 10 9.04 16.34 15.73
N LYS A 11 8.90 15.37 16.65
CA LYS A 11 9.98 14.43 17.01
C LYS A 11 9.88 13.08 16.28
N VAL A 12 8.67 12.53 16.18
CA VAL A 12 8.40 11.25 15.51
C VAL A 12 6.98 11.23 14.96
N SER A 13 6.74 10.43 13.93
CA SER A 13 5.41 10.19 13.37
C SER A 13 5.27 8.74 12.92
N ILE A 14 4.12 8.11 13.20
CA ILE A 14 3.79 6.77 12.72
C ILE A 14 3.03 6.93 11.41
N VAL A 15 3.60 6.42 10.32
CA VAL A 15 3.07 6.57 8.96
C VAL A 15 3.12 5.24 8.22
N GLU A 16 2.28 5.12 7.20
CA GLU A 16 2.40 4.06 6.21
C GLU A 16 3.71 4.20 5.44
N ARG A 17 4.39 3.08 5.13
CA ARG A 17 5.66 3.07 4.38
C ARG A 17 5.58 3.81 3.05
N ARG A 18 4.42 3.81 2.38
CA ARG A 18 4.24 4.55 1.12
C ARG A 18 4.52 6.05 1.25
N LEU A 19 4.24 6.65 2.42
CA LEU A 19 4.49 8.08 2.63
C LEU A 19 5.99 8.37 2.66
N THR A 20 6.82 7.46 3.16
CA THR A 20 8.28 7.67 3.20
C THR A 20 8.96 7.49 1.83
N ARG A 21 8.23 6.97 0.84
CA ARG A 21 8.67 6.75 -0.55
C ARG A 21 8.15 7.77 -1.54
N MET A 22 7.31 8.72 -1.10
CA MET A 22 6.89 9.81 -1.97
C MET A 22 8.07 10.73 -2.25
N GLU A 23 8.23 11.19 -3.49
CA GLU A 23 9.32 12.09 -3.93
C GLU A 23 9.50 13.30 -3.00
N GLN A 24 8.38 13.87 -2.52
CA GLN A 24 8.41 15.01 -1.61
C GLN A 24 9.04 14.71 -0.23
N PHE A 25 9.12 13.45 0.20
CA PHE A 25 9.55 13.03 1.55
C PHE A 25 10.73 12.05 1.57
N GLU A 26 11.01 11.37 0.46
CA GLU A 26 12.08 10.37 0.38
C GLU A 26 13.45 10.98 0.72
N GLY A 27 14.21 10.28 1.57
CA GLY A 27 15.54 10.72 2.01
C GLY A 27 15.56 11.91 2.97
N LYS A 28 14.40 12.47 3.35
CA LYS A 28 14.33 13.65 4.24
C LYS A 28 14.08 13.32 5.71
N VAL A 29 13.81 12.05 6.03
CA VAL A 29 13.60 11.55 7.39
C VAL A 29 14.28 10.20 7.57
N GLU A 30 14.65 9.89 8.82
CA GLU A 30 15.00 8.53 9.20
C GLU A 30 13.74 7.67 9.28
N VAL A 31 13.80 6.46 8.72
CA VAL A 31 12.68 5.51 8.70
C VAL A 31 13.04 4.32 9.56
N ILE A 32 12.32 4.18 10.69
CA ILE A 32 12.47 3.05 11.61
C ILE A 32 11.29 2.10 11.39
N PRO A 33 11.52 0.84 10.97
CA PRO A 33 10.44 -0.13 10.80
C PRO A 33 9.84 -0.49 12.16
N ILE A 34 8.51 -0.53 12.23
CA ILE A 34 7.78 -1.00 13.40
C ILE A 34 7.64 -2.54 13.30
N PRO A 35 7.99 -3.31 14.36
CA PRO A 35 7.76 -4.75 14.38
C PRO A 35 6.29 -5.10 14.12
N GLU A 36 6.04 -6.06 13.23
CA GLU A 36 4.67 -6.46 12.85
C GLU A 36 3.83 -6.98 14.03
N THR A 37 4.47 -7.47 15.09
CA THR A 37 3.82 -7.90 16.34
C THR A 37 3.13 -6.75 17.08
N LEU A 38 3.45 -5.50 16.74
CA LEU A 38 2.86 -4.29 17.31
C LEU A 38 1.77 -3.69 16.41
N PHE A 39 1.50 -4.29 15.25
CA PHE A 39 0.47 -3.76 14.34
C PHE A 39 -0.92 -4.00 14.94
N PRO A 40 -1.82 -3.01 14.87
CA PRO A 40 -3.17 -3.19 15.37
C PRO A 40 -3.91 -4.29 14.58
N PRO A 41 -4.81 -5.05 15.21
CA PRO A 41 -5.63 -6.03 14.53
C PRO A 41 -6.64 -5.35 13.60
N GLY A 42 -6.62 -5.70 12.32
CA GLY A 42 -7.55 -5.20 11.29
C GLY A 42 -7.03 -5.48 9.88
N PRO A 43 -7.88 -5.45 8.85
CA PRO A 43 -7.40 -5.62 7.48
C PRO A 43 -6.60 -4.38 7.06
N LEU A 44 -5.30 -4.58 6.84
CA LEU A 44 -4.38 -3.57 6.28
C LEU A 44 -4.21 -3.73 4.76
N THR A 45 -5.02 -4.57 4.13
CA THR A 45 -4.94 -4.87 2.71
C THR A 45 -5.81 -3.93 1.90
N PHE A 46 -5.21 -3.27 0.92
CA PHE A 46 -5.93 -2.54 -0.10
C PHE A 46 -6.48 -3.53 -1.12
N THR A 47 -7.80 -3.50 -1.33
CA THR A 47 -8.47 -4.26 -2.39
C THR A 47 -8.91 -3.32 -3.50
N ILE A 48 -9.08 -3.87 -4.69
CA ILE A 48 -9.64 -3.16 -5.84
C ILE A 48 -10.77 -4.01 -6.42
N GLY A 49 -11.83 -3.36 -6.88
CA GLY A 49 -12.97 -4.02 -7.52
C GLY A 49 -13.72 -3.05 -8.43
N VAL A 50 -14.60 -3.61 -9.26
CA VAL A 50 -15.38 -2.82 -10.22
C VAL A 50 -16.79 -2.59 -9.69
N MET A 51 -17.22 -1.33 -9.76
CA MET A 51 -18.57 -0.94 -9.35
C MET A 51 -19.62 -1.65 -10.23
N LYS A 52 -20.68 -2.17 -9.60
CA LYS A 52 -21.76 -2.91 -10.28
C LYS A 52 -22.37 -2.18 -11.48
N TYR A 53 -22.46 -0.85 -11.40
CA TYR A 53 -23.05 0.01 -12.43
C TYR A 53 -22.01 0.94 -13.09
N ALA A 54 -20.76 0.47 -13.22
CA ALA A 54 -19.75 1.21 -13.96
C ALA A 54 -20.26 1.53 -15.37
N LYS A 55 -20.23 2.82 -15.75
CA LYS A 55 -20.73 3.31 -17.05
C LYS A 55 -19.97 2.68 -18.22
N ASP A 56 -18.66 2.52 -18.05
CA ASP A 56 -17.78 1.81 -18.98
C ASP A 56 -17.16 0.64 -18.23
N ARG A 57 -17.79 -0.53 -18.38
CA ARG A 57 -17.39 -1.72 -17.64
C ARG A 57 -16.09 -2.32 -18.17
N ALA A 58 -15.90 -2.29 -19.49
CA ALA A 58 -14.71 -2.81 -20.14
C ALA A 58 -13.46 -2.06 -19.67
N LEU A 59 -13.50 -0.72 -19.70
CA LEU A 59 -12.38 0.09 -19.22
C LEU A 59 -12.08 -0.14 -17.74
N ALA A 60 -13.10 -0.31 -16.91
CA ALA A 60 -12.91 -0.55 -15.48
C ALA A 60 -12.30 -1.93 -15.20
N ASP A 61 -12.76 -2.98 -15.89
CA ASP A 61 -12.20 -4.33 -15.76
C ASP A 61 -10.75 -4.35 -16.28
N ASP A 62 -10.46 -3.66 -17.39
CA ASP A 62 -9.09 -3.52 -17.93
C ASP A 62 -8.15 -2.82 -16.94
N TYR A 63 -8.62 -1.77 -16.26
CA TYR A 63 -7.83 -1.09 -15.24
C TYR A 63 -7.53 -2.00 -14.03
N VAL A 64 -8.50 -2.80 -13.59
CA VAL A 64 -8.27 -3.79 -12.52
C VAL A 64 -7.24 -4.82 -12.96
N ASN A 65 -7.35 -5.35 -14.19
CA ASN A 65 -6.38 -6.29 -14.74
C ASN A 65 -4.97 -5.68 -14.80
N TYR A 66 -4.84 -4.41 -15.20
CA TYR A 66 -3.57 -3.72 -15.19
C TYR A 66 -3.00 -3.59 -13.76
N ILE A 67 -3.80 -3.15 -12.79
CA ILE A 67 -3.37 -2.99 -11.39
C ILE A 67 -2.90 -4.33 -10.78
N CYS A 68 -3.51 -5.44 -11.19
CA CYS A 68 -3.14 -6.79 -10.77
C CYS A 68 -1.97 -7.40 -11.54
N SER A 69 -1.49 -6.77 -12.62
CA SER A 69 -0.35 -7.25 -13.41
C SER A 69 0.98 -7.11 -12.67
N ASP A 70 1.98 -7.93 -13.05
CA ASP A 70 3.33 -7.86 -12.49
C ASP A 70 3.97 -6.47 -12.65
N GLU A 71 3.69 -5.80 -13.77
CA GLU A 71 4.19 -4.46 -14.05
C GLU A 71 3.70 -3.46 -13.00
N ALA A 72 2.38 -3.39 -12.79
CA ALA A 72 1.80 -2.48 -11.81
C ALA A 72 2.22 -2.85 -10.39
N GLN A 73 2.25 -4.14 -10.07
CA GLN A 73 2.71 -4.63 -8.76
C GLN A 73 4.15 -4.21 -8.44
N ALA A 74 5.06 -4.20 -9.44
CA ALA A 74 6.41 -3.67 -9.28
C ALA A 74 6.44 -2.15 -9.03
N ILE A 75 5.50 -1.39 -9.59
CA ILE A 75 5.34 0.04 -9.30
C ILE A 75 4.87 0.24 -7.85
N PHE A 76 3.90 -0.56 -7.39
CA PHE A 76 3.44 -0.54 -6.00
C PHE A 76 4.58 -0.86 -5.02
N GLU A 77 5.43 -1.84 -5.32
CA GLU A 77 6.58 -2.18 -4.48
C GLU A 77 7.54 -1.00 -4.33
N LYS A 78 7.91 -0.35 -5.45
CA LYS A 78 8.77 0.85 -5.45
C LYS A 78 8.14 2.00 -4.65
N ALA A 79 6.83 2.15 -4.75
CA ALA A 79 6.06 3.13 -3.98
C ALA A 79 5.89 2.76 -2.49
N GLY A 80 6.44 1.64 -2.02
CA GLY A 80 6.46 1.26 -0.60
C GLY A 80 5.29 0.38 -0.15
N PHE A 81 4.52 -0.19 -1.07
CA PHE A 81 3.51 -1.20 -0.79
C PHE A 81 4.10 -2.61 -0.79
N ILE A 82 3.34 -3.57 -0.28
CA ILE A 82 3.64 -5.00 -0.38
C ILE A 82 2.83 -5.55 -1.55
N PRO A 83 3.44 -6.04 -2.64
CA PRO A 83 2.72 -6.63 -3.76
C PRO A 83 1.90 -7.84 -3.34
N ALA A 84 0.69 -7.98 -3.88
CA ALA A 84 -0.19 -9.12 -3.61
C ALA A 84 0.42 -10.45 -4.07
N SER A 85 1.17 -10.43 -5.18
CA SER A 85 1.85 -11.60 -5.76
C SER A 85 3.09 -12.04 -4.97
N SER A 86 3.66 -11.18 -4.12
CA SER A 86 4.83 -11.51 -3.30
C SER A 86 4.51 -12.58 -2.24
N ASP A 87 5.52 -13.30 -1.76
CA ASP A 87 5.34 -14.29 -0.68
C ASP A 87 4.72 -13.66 0.58
N LYS A 88 5.15 -12.43 0.90
CA LYS A 88 4.58 -11.66 2.01
C LYS A 88 3.13 -11.27 1.74
N GLY A 89 2.81 -10.82 0.53
CA GLY A 89 1.45 -10.49 0.11
C GLY A 89 0.50 -11.68 0.25
N ARG A 90 0.91 -12.85 -0.27
CA ARG A 90 0.16 -14.11 -0.15
C ARG A 90 -0.08 -14.51 1.31
N THR A 91 0.94 -14.41 2.16
CA THR A 91 0.80 -14.65 3.61
C THR A 91 -0.23 -13.72 4.26
N LEU A 92 -0.24 -12.44 3.87
CA LEU A 92 -1.18 -11.45 4.41
C LEU A 92 -2.62 -11.69 3.93
N ILE A 93 -2.81 -12.07 2.67
CA ILE A 93 -4.11 -12.42 2.09
C ILE A 93 -4.76 -13.57 2.87
N GLU A 94 -4.01 -14.65 3.09
CA GLU A 94 -4.48 -15.81 3.85
C GLU A 94 -4.81 -15.43 5.31
N LYS A 95 -3.87 -14.75 5.97
CA LYS A 95 -4.02 -14.34 7.39
C LYS A 95 -5.22 -13.42 7.61
N LEU A 96 -5.49 -12.51 6.67
CA LEU A 96 -6.56 -11.51 6.77
C LEU A 96 -7.88 -11.97 6.13
N GLY A 97 -7.91 -13.16 5.52
CA GLY A 97 -9.12 -13.73 4.92
C GLY A 97 -9.63 -12.96 3.71
N VAL A 98 -8.75 -12.29 2.97
CA VAL A 98 -9.11 -11.56 1.74
C VAL A 98 -9.36 -12.57 0.62
N LYS A 99 -10.52 -12.48 -0.03
CA LYS A 99 -10.91 -13.37 -1.13
C LYS A 99 -11.49 -12.56 -2.25
N ASP A 100 -11.21 -12.99 -3.48
CA ASP A 100 -11.93 -12.50 -4.66
C ASP A 100 -13.40 -12.92 -4.56
N ALA A 101 -14.28 -12.09 -5.14
CA ALA A 101 -15.73 -12.28 -5.11
C ALA A 101 -16.23 -13.28 -6.15
#